data_AF-A0A2T0RII8-F1
#
_entry.id   AF-A0A2T0RII8-F1
#
_cell.length_a   1.000
_cell.length_b   1.000
_cell.length_c   1.000
_cell.angle_alpha   90.00
_cell.angle_beta   90.00
_cell.angle_gamma   90.00
#
_symmetry.space_group_name_H-M   'P 1'
#
loop_
_entity.id
_entity.type
_entity.pdbx_description
1 polymer ?
#
loop_
_entity_poly.entity_id
_entity_poly.type
_entity_poly.pdbx_seq_one_letter_code
_entity_poly.pdbx_strand_id
1 'polypeptide(L)' 'MTTHTLLIITGYGSVSPKAWKRGYLDVSESEARRRFLTSHPSARDVSLQAIAFSDELTISSTSLIASASGIVL' A
#
# COMPACT_ATOMS: atom_id res chain seq x y z
N MET A 1 5.37 -13.08 18.83
CA MET A 1 5.27 -11.73 18.24
C MET A 1 4.36 -11.84 17.05
N THR A 2 3.35 -10.99 16.96
CA THR A 2 2.39 -11.02 15.84
C THR A 2 3.02 -10.28 14.66
N THR A 3 3.09 -10.91 13.50
CA THR A 3 3.55 -10.24 12.28
C THR A 3 2.36 -9.63 11.58
N HIS A 4 2.34 -8.31 11.47
CA HIS A 4 1.33 -7.55 10.76
C HIS A 4 1.80 -7.28 9.34
N THR A 5 0.85 -7.19 8.40
CA THR A 5 1.18 -6.89 7.00
C THR A 5 0.40 -5.67 6.54
N LEU A 6 1.13 -4.61 6.15
CA LEU A 6 0.57 -3.46 5.46
C LEU A 6 0.68 -3.68 3.95
N LEU A 7 -0.44 -3.63 3.25
CA LEU A 7 -0.50 -3.60 1.80
C LEU A 7 -0.72 -2.16 1.33
N ILE A 8 0.21 -1.63 0.55
CA ILE A 8 0.09 -0.32 -0.09
C ILE A 8 -0.22 -0.53 -1.56
N ILE A 9 -1.36 0.00 -1.99
CA ILE A 9 -1.77 -0.03 -3.38
C ILE A 9 -1.62 1.37 -3.97
N THR A 10 -0.86 1.46 -5.05
CA THR A 10 -0.68 2.66 -5.86
C THR A 10 -1.33 2.44 -7.21
N GLY A 11 -2.30 3.28 -7.57
CA GLY A 11 -3.01 3.23 -8.85
C GLY A 11 -2.82 4.50 -9.67
N TYR A 12 -2.76 4.34 -10.99
CA TYR A 12 -2.73 5.45 -11.95
C TYR A 12 -3.96 5.40 -12.85
N GLY A 13 -4.54 6.57 -13.08
CA GLY A 13 -5.59 6.76 -14.08
C GLY A 13 -4.98 7.01 -15.46
N SER A 14 -5.73 6.72 -16.53
CA SER A 14 -5.24 6.88 -17.91
C SER A 14 -4.90 8.32 -18.32
N VAL A 15 -5.42 9.31 -17.59
CA VAL A 15 -5.30 10.74 -17.96
C VAL A 15 -4.67 11.57 -16.84
N SER A 16 -4.60 11.05 -15.61
CA SER A 16 -4.11 11.81 -14.47
C SER A 16 -2.69 11.40 -14.10
N PRO A 17 -1.73 12.34 -14.06
CA PRO A 17 -0.38 12.07 -13.57
C PRO A 17 -0.34 11.84 -12.05
N LYS A 18 -1.44 12.12 -11.33
CA LYS A 18 -1.52 11.98 -9.89
C LYS A 18 -1.87 10.55 -9.51
N ALA A 19 -0.93 9.88 -8.84
CA ALA A 19 -1.15 8.54 -8.30
C ALA A 19 -2.17 8.55 -7.14
N TRP A 20 -3.08 7.59 -7.13
CA TRP A 20 -3.92 7.27 -5.99
C TRP A 20 -3.19 6.25 -5.12
N LYS A 21 -2.89 6.59 -3.87
CA LYS A 21 -2.23 5.69 -2.92
C LYS A 21 -3.18 5.35 -1.78
N ARG A 22 -3.24 4.07 -1.39
CA ARG A 22 -4.03 3.63 -0.23
C ARG A 22 -3.42 2.42 0.46
N GLY A 23 -3.40 2.45 1.79
CA GLY A 23 -2.91 1.35 2.63
C GLY A 23 -4.05 0.50 3.20
N TYR A 24 -3.80 -0.81 3.33
CA TYR A 24 -4.70 -1.80 3.93
C TYR A 24 -3.90 -2.65 4.91
N LEU A 25 -4.34 -2.71 6.17
CA LEU A 25 -3.65 -3.45 7.24
C LEU A 25 -4.32 -4.80 7.49
N ASP A 26 -3.54 -5.87 7.51
CA ASP A 26 -3.98 -7.24 7.80
C ASP A 26 -5.14 -7.72 6.92
N VAL A 27 -5.14 -7.30 5.66
CA VAL A 27 -6.09 -7.72 4.64
C VAL A 27 -5.36 -8.52 3.57
N SER A 28 -6.01 -9.51 2.98
CA SER A 28 -5.46 -10.23 1.83
C SER A 28 -5.32 -9.32 0.60
N GLU A 29 -4.35 -9.60 -0.27
CA GLU A 29 -4.09 -8.82 -1.48
C GLU A 29 -5.33 -8.70 -2.39
N SER A 30 -6.08 -9.80 -2.54
CA SER A 30 -7.29 -9.82 -3.37
C SER A 30 -8.36 -8.87 -2.84
N GLU A 31 -8.56 -8.84 -1.52
CA GLU A 31 -9.56 -7.99 -0.88
C GLU A 31 -9.13 -6.53 -0.85
N ALA A 32 -7.85 -6.26 -0.59
CA ALA A 32 -7.26 -4.93 -0.68
C ALA A 32 -7.41 -4.36 -2.11
N ARG A 33 -7.08 -5.15 -3.13
CA ARG A 33 -7.22 -4.76 -4.54
C ARG A 33 -8.67 -4.52 -4.94
N ARG A 34 -9.59 -5.40 -4.53
CA ARG A 34 -11.03 -5.22 -4.77
C ARG A 34 -11.52 -3.90 -4.18
N ARG A 35 -11.21 -3.62 -2.91
CA ARG A 35 -11.58 -2.36 -2.24
C ARG A 35 -10.99 -1.13 -2.94
N PHE A 36 -9.74 -1.24 -3.40
CA PHE A 36 -9.06 -0.16 -4.10
C PHE A 36 -9.76 0.17 -5.42
N LEU A 37 -10.02 -0.84 -6.25
CA LEU A 37 -10.69 -0.68 -7.55
C LEU A 37 -12.14 -0.23 -7.40
N THR A 38 -12.86 -0.67 -6.36
CA THR A 38 -14.21 -0.15 -6.06
C THR A 38 -14.19 1.34 -5.77
N SER A 39 -13.17 1.83 -5.05
CA SER A 39 -13.04 3.26 -4.74
C SER A 39 -12.46 4.08 -5.90
N HIS A 40 -11.65 3.46 -6.76
CA HIS A 40 -10.98 4.09 -7.89
C HIS A 40 -11.19 3.24 -9.16
N PRO A 41 -12.41 3.21 -9.71
CA PRO A 41 -12.73 2.36 -10.86
C PRO A 41 -11.94 2.74 -12.13
N SER A 42 -11.46 3.98 -12.19
CA SER A 42 -10.63 4.49 -13.29
C SER A 42 -9.15 4.13 -13.17
N ALA A 43 -8.73 3.42 -12.11
CA ALA A 43 -7.35 2.95 -11.96
C ALA A 43 -7.09 1.80 -12.93
N ARG A 44 -6.16 2.01 -13.87
CA ARG A 44 -5.75 1.00 -14.86
C ARG A 44 -4.46 0.32 -14.47
N ASP A 45 -3.47 1.12 -14.10
CA ASP A 45 -2.17 0.61 -13.69
C ASP A 45 -2.15 0.59 -12.17
N VAL A 46 -2.07 -0.61 -11.58
CA VAL A 46 -2.15 -0.81 -10.13
C VAL A 46 -0.94 -1.61 -9.69
N SER A 47 -0.11 -1.00 -8.85
CA SER A 47 1.03 -1.61 -8.18
C SER A 47 0.70 -1.85 -6.71
N LEU A 48 1.20 -2.96 -6.16
CA LEU A 48 0.99 -3.38 -4.78
C LEU A 48 2.34 -3.65 -4.12
N GLN A 49 2.54 -3.08 -2.94
CA GLN A 49 3.68 -3.37 -2.06
C GLN A 49 3.17 -3.96 -0.76
N ALA A 50 3.69 -5.13 -0.37
CA ALA A 50 3.43 -5.77 0.90
C ALA A 50 4.59 -5.51 1.86
N ILE A 51 4.28 -5.02 3.05
CA ILE A 51 5.27 -4.62 4.06
C ILE A 51 4.92 -5.33 5.34
N ALA A 52 5.73 -6.34 5.68
CA ALA A 52 5.62 -7.04 6.94
C ALA A 52 6.34 -6.25 8.04
N PHE A 53 5.70 -6.09 9.19
CA PHE A 53 6.29 -5.48 10.37
C PHE A 53 5.80 -6.19 11.63
N SER A 54 6.57 -6.08 12.72
CA SER A 54 6.29 -6.76 13.97
C SER A 54 5.53 -5.86 14.96
N ASP A 55 6.10 -4.72 15.32
CA ASP A 55 5.58 -3.89 16.43
C ASP A 55 5.25 -2.45 15.97
N GLU A 56 6.17 -1.83 15.23
CA GLU A 56 6.03 -0.44 14.80
C GLU A 56 6.42 -0.26 13.33
N LEU A 57 5.64 0.57 12.63
CA LEU A 57 5.86 0.96 11.24
C LEU A 57 5.69 2.47 11.10
N THR A 58 6.74 3.15 10.65
CA THR A 58 6.71 4.60 10.43
C THR A 58 6.61 4.89 8.94
N ILE A 59 5.53 5.59 8.55
CA ILE A 59 5.28 6.01 7.17
C ILE A 59 5.56 7.50 7.06
N SER A 60 6.62 7.87 6.34
CA SER A 60 6.96 9.27 6.09
C SER A 60 6.32 9.79 4.80
N SER A 61 5.96 11.08 4.77
CA SER A 61 5.42 11.77 3.59
C SER A 61 6.39 11.80 2.40
N THR A 62 7.68 11.55 2.64
CA THR A 62 8.74 11.45 1.62
C THR A 62 8.81 10.10 0.91
N SER A 63 7.80 9.24 1.05
CA SER A 63 7.76 7.86 0.50
C SER A 63 8.77 6.89 1.12
N LEU A 64 9.33 7.20 2.28
CA LEU A 64 10.17 6.27 3.05
C LEU A 64 9.29 5.49 4.01
N ILE A 65 9.38 4.16 3.92
CA ILE A 65 8.71 3.24 4.83
C ILE A 65 9.80 2.56 5.65
N ALA A 66 9.86 2.89 6.93
CA ALA A 66 10.82 2.35 7.86
C ALA A 66 10.10 1.41 8.82
N SER A 67 10.53 0.16 8.83
CA SER A 67 10.21 -0.78 9.91
C SER A 67 11.40 -0.83 10.87
N ALA A 68 11.15 -1.20 12.13
CA ALA A 68 12.21 -1.43 13.12
C ALA A 68 13.26 -2.46 12.67
N SER A 69 12.96 -3.27 11.65
CA SER A 69 13.89 -4.23 11.02
C SER A 69 14.66 -3.70 9.79
N GLY A 70 14.49 -2.43 9.41
CA GLY A 70 15.22 -1.80 8.29
C GLY A 70 14.36 -0.92 7.39
N ILE A 71 15.03 -0.14 6.53
CA ILE A 71 14.40 0.70 5.51
C ILE A 71 13.91 -0.21 4.37
N VAL A 72 12.62 -0.12 4.05
CA VAL A 72 12.05 -0.77 2.86
C VAL A 72 11.95 0.30 1.77
N LEU A 73 12.76 0.15 0.71
CA LEU A 73 12.78 1.01 -0.47
C LEU A 73 11.71 0.57 -1.48
#